data_AF-A0A8J8FU18-F1
#
_entry.id   AF-A0A8J8FU18-F1
#
_cell.length_a   1.000
_cell.length_b   1.000
_cell.length_c   1.000
_cell.angle_alpha   90.00
_cell.angle_beta   90.00
_cell.angle_gamma   90.00
#
_symmetry.space_group_name_H-M   'P 1'
#
loop_
_entity.id
_entity.type
_entity.pdbx_description
1 polymer ?
#
loop_
_entity_poly.entity_id
_entity_poly.type
_entity_poly.pdbx_seq_one_letter_code
_entity_poly.pdbx_strand_id
1 'polypeptide(L)'
;MYSPVRLFGATPGAVVTVSSPEVEVLFDPGGWRRGYDSRVPEEVDLPEELRSAPGLFDMFGWPDPDVTLVTHHHTDHAKHGDLFGEPYVPEPDRGVAERRYSYTARPAEDAPLVVETVRTGHTAGSSAYVLEIEGVRVAFTGDVNPRVFLKLARNVSPVHVLIMECSGVPGHAYFRHVETACEVLRPRLVIPVHMISYRPEAVADLDVDAAVVVPDFGLEIDVSWTVEARVPCLRRYHLCQRCERGRGCPVFRFARDYRCPGCGNPVVPLGEDPSEITVLCPRCGRREVMSYREFVLRIADAGEPAIRSAASGRTRARRTPDAPTPRTPPRDAS
;
A
#
# COMPACT_ATOMS: atom_id res chain seq x y z
N MET A 1 -3.53 -23.49 6.34
CA MET A 1 -4.33 -22.26 6.23
C MET A 1 -3.34 -21.15 5.92
N TYR A 2 -3.58 -20.35 4.89
CA TYR A 2 -2.60 -19.43 4.30
C TYR A 2 -2.82 -18.03 4.89
N SER A 3 -1.88 -17.51 5.68
CA SER A 3 -1.94 -16.15 6.27
C SER A 3 -0.75 -15.31 5.79
N PRO A 4 -0.71 -14.91 4.51
CA PRO A 4 0.45 -14.31 3.87
C PRO A 4 0.85 -12.93 4.37
N VAL A 5 0.03 -12.24 5.16
CA VAL A 5 0.45 -11.04 5.88
C VAL A 5 -0.07 -11.11 7.32
N ARG A 6 0.83 -10.98 8.28
CA ARG A 6 0.51 -10.80 9.70
C ARG A 6 1.04 -9.46 10.18
N LEU A 7 0.18 -8.65 10.77
CA LEU A 7 0.54 -7.38 11.37
C LEU A 7 0.60 -7.57 12.89
N PHE A 8 1.80 -7.42 13.45
CA PHE A 8 2.00 -7.52 14.89
C PHE A 8 1.84 -6.16 15.57
N GLY A 9 2.08 -5.06 14.84
CA GLY A 9 1.91 -3.71 15.38
C GLY A 9 1.58 -2.64 14.33
N ALA A 10 0.59 -1.80 14.64
CA ALA A 10 0.15 -0.66 13.82
C ALA A 10 0.73 0.69 14.29
N THR A 11 1.31 0.70 15.49
CA THR A 11 1.77 1.90 16.23
C THR A 11 3.20 2.26 15.78
N PRO A 12 3.98 3.16 16.42
CA PRO A 12 5.16 3.79 15.82
C PRO A 12 6.39 2.86 15.74
N GLY A 13 6.20 1.64 15.26
CA GLY A 13 7.14 0.66 14.73
C GLY A 13 6.28 -0.37 14.00
N ALA A 14 6.33 -0.38 12.67
CA ALA A 14 5.47 -1.25 11.87
C ALA A 14 6.08 -2.66 11.80
N VAL A 15 5.88 -3.46 12.84
CA VAL A 15 6.33 -4.85 12.86
C VAL A 15 5.34 -5.71 12.08
N VAL A 16 5.79 -6.23 10.95
CA VAL A 16 4.95 -6.96 9.98
C VAL A 16 5.67 -8.23 9.57
N THR A 17 4.98 -9.37 9.53
CA THR A 17 5.45 -10.51 8.76
C THR A 17 4.66 -10.71 7.49
N VAL A 18 5.36 -11.21 6.48
CA VAL A 18 4.77 -11.72 5.24
C VAL A 18 5.25 -13.15 5.11
N SER A 19 4.33 -14.10 4.98
CA SER A 19 4.68 -15.52 5.03
C SER A 19 4.02 -16.35 3.93
N SER A 20 4.57 -17.53 3.71
CA SER A 20 3.97 -18.63 3.00
C SER A 20 4.33 -19.92 3.74
N PRO A 21 3.78 -21.09 3.35
CA PRO A 21 4.18 -22.36 3.94
C PRO A 21 5.68 -22.66 3.85
N GLU A 22 6.41 -22.02 2.93
CA GLU A 22 7.82 -22.29 2.67
C GLU A 22 8.76 -21.21 3.23
N VAL A 23 8.26 -20.01 3.52
CA VAL A 23 9.11 -18.89 3.94
C VAL A 23 8.34 -17.87 4.79
N GLU A 24 8.99 -17.32 5.82
CA GLU A 24 8.48 -16.17 6.57
C GLU A 24 9.51 -15.03 6.58
N VAL A 25 9.05 -13.83 6.23
CA VAL A 25 9.86 -12.60 6.23
C VAL A 25 9.30 -11.66 7.28
N LEU A 26 10.15 -11.22 8.21
CA LEU A 26 9.83 -10.23 9.23
C LEU A 26 10.40 -8.87 8.84
N PHE A 27 9.57 -7.83 8.94
CA PHE A 27 9.96 -6.45 8.70
C PHE A 27 10.10 -5.68 10.00
N ASP A 28 11.20 -4.93 10.08
CA ASP A 28 11.41 -3.87 11.07
C ASP A 28 11.10 -4.29 12.53
N PRO A 29 11.73 -5.35 13.08
CA PRO A 29 11.57 -5.72 14.50
C PRO A 29 12.28 -4.71 15.40
N GLY A 30 11.66 -3.55 15.57
CA GLY A 30 12.18 -2.47 16.38
C GLY A 30 11.58 -2.43 17.78
N GLY A 31 11.81 -1.31 18.45
CA GLY A 31 11.12 -0.97 19.68
C GLY A 31 10.97 0.53 19.83
N TRP A 32 10.10 0.95 20.73
CA TRP A 32 9.81 2.35 20.95
C TRP A 32 11.05 3.14 21.30
N ARG A 33 11.16 4.26 20.58
CA ARG A 33 12.11 5.29 20.89
C ARG A 33 11.58 6.14 22.05
N ARG A 34 12.48 6.56 22.93
CA ARG A 34 12.18 7.55 23.98
C ARG A 34 11.58 8.82 23.35
N GLY A 35 10.41 9.24 23.84
CA GLY A 35 9.66 10.40 23.33
C GLY A 35 8.51 10.07 22.38
N TYR A 36 8.21 8.79 22.16
CA TYR A 36 6.97 8.38 21.46
C TYR A 36 5.74 8.50 22.36
N ASP A 37 5.91 8.39 23.67
CA ASP A 37 4.83 8.60 24.65
C ASP A 37 4.16 9.97 24.48
N SER A 38 4.92 11.02 24.12
CA SER A 38 4.36 12.36 23.92
C SER A 38 3.69 12.57 22.54
N ARG A 39 3.68 11.55 21.68
CA ARG A 39 3.10 11.58 20.33
C ARG A 39 1.86 10.70 20.22
N VAL A 40 1.74 9.71 21.09
CA VAL A 40 0.52 8.94 21.31
C VAL A 40 -0.48 9.85 22.03
N PRO A 41 -1.76 9.91 21.62
CA PRO A 41 -2.77 10.67 22.36
C PRO A 41 -2.81 10.21 23.83
N GLU A 42 -2.94 11.15 24.79
CA GLU A 42 -2.93 10.84 26.23
C GLU A 42 -4.01 9.81 26.65
N GLU A 43 -5.05 9.67 25.84
CA GLU A 43 -6.18 8.76 26.03
C GLU A 43 -5.85 7.31 25.61
N VAL A 44 -4.76 7.07 24.89
CA VAL A 44 -4.33 5.75 24.41
C VAL A 44 -3.21 5.25 25.32
N ASP A 45 -3.59 4.58 26.41
CA ASP A 45 -2.65 3.90 27.30
C ASP A 45 -2.17 2.60 26.63
N LEU A 46 -0.91 2.57 26.18
CA LEU A 46 -0.32 1.39 25.57
C LEU A 46 0.59 0.69 26.60
N PRO A 47 0.31 -0.60 26.92
CA PRO A 47 1.14 -1.42 27.79
C PRO A 47 2.62 -1.37 27.41
N GLU A 48 3.51 -1.49 28.40
CA GLU A 48 4.96 -1.44 28.19
C GLU A 48 5.45 -2.56 27.24
N GLU A 49 4.74 -3.69 27.24
CA GLU A 49 4.96 -4.84 26.38
C GLU A 49 4.78 -4.51 24.91
N LEU A 50 3.83 -3.62 24.55
CA LEU A 50 3.60 -3.19 23.15
C LEU A 50 4.70 -2.25 22.61
N ARG A 51 5.69 -1.89 23.44
CA ARG A 51 6.75 -0.95 23.12
C ARG A 51 7.99 -1.61 22.52
N SER A 52 7.93 -2.90 22.20
CA SER A 52 9.03 -3.62 21.56
C SER A 52 8.53 -4.82 20.76
N ALA A 53 9.27 -5.22 19.72
CA ALA A 53 8.95 -6.42 18.95
C ALA A 53 8.81 -7.67 19.85
N PRO A 54 9.75 -7.99 20.77
CA PRO A 54 9.58 -9.13 21.69
C PRO A 54 8.27 -9.09 22.49
N GLY A 55 7.91 -7.93 23.05
CA GLY A 55 6.68 -7.83 23.82
C GLY A 55 5.40 -7.87 22.97
N LEU A 56 5.44 -7.40 21.72
CA LEU A 56 4.37 -7.66 20.74
C LEU A 56 4.21 -9.16 20.48
N PHE A 57 5.32 -9.88 20.35
CA PHE A 57 5.33 -11.32 20.09
C PHE A 57 4.88 -12.15 21.29
N ASP A 58 5.18 -11.73 22.52
CA ASP A 58 4.63 -12.35 23.73
C ASP A 58 3.09 -12.29 23.76
N MET A 59 2.49 -11.24 23.20
CA MET A 59 1.04 -11.06 23.18
C MET A 59 0.36 -11.71 21.97
N PHE A 60 0.97 -11.62 20.79
CA PHE A 60 0.33 -11.99 19.52
C PHE A 60 0.94 -13.24 18.87
N GLY A 61 1.93 -13.87 19.53
CA GLY A 61 2.63 -15.05 19.06
C GLY A 61 4.00 -14.71 18.48
N TRP A 62 4.96 -15.60 18.75
CA TRP A 62 6.32 -15.48 18.25
C TRP A 62 6.41 -15.92 16.78
N PRO A 63 6.89 -15.06 15.87
CA PRO A 63 7.22 -15.47 14.52
C PRO A 63 8.53 -16.28 14.51
N ASP A 64 8.73 -17.08 13.47
CA ASP A 64 9.97 -17.83 13.22
C ASP A 64 10.45 -17.54 11.79
N PRO A 65 10.84 -16.28 11.49
CA PRO A 65 11.14 -15.88 10.14
C PRO A 65 12.47 -16.46 9.66
N ASP A 66 12.54 -16.85 8.40
CA ASP A 66 13.80 -17.17 7.73
C ASP A 66 14.66 -15.90 7.53
N VAL A 67 13.99 -14.77 7.31
CA VAL A 67 14.61 -13.50 6.91
C VAL A 67 14.03 -12.35 7.72
N THR A 68 14.90 -11.48 8.23
CA THR A 68 14.51 -10.18 8.78
C THR A 68 15.01 -9.06 7.88
N LEU A 69 14.08 -8.25 7.37
CA LEU A 69 14.36 -7.07 6.57
C LEU A 69 14.19 -5.80 7.42
N VAL A 70 15.26 -5.04 7.53
CA VAL A 70 15.27 -3.76 8.25
C VAL A 70 15.37 -2.62 7.24
N THR A 71 14.37 -1.76 7.17
CA THR A 71 14.30 -0.67 6.19
C THR A 71 15.32 0.43 6.45
N HIS A 72 15.65 0.68 7.72
CA HIS A 72 16.66 1.66 8.14
C HIS A 72 17.03 1.52 9.64
N HIS A 73 18.09 2.22 10.06
CA HIS A 73 18.75 2.02 11.36
C HIS A 73 18.07 2.64 12.59
N HIS A 74 16.83 3.15 12.51
CA HIS A 74 16.18 3.74 13.68
C HIS A 74 15.70 2.67 14.67
N THR A 75 15.52 3.05 15.94
CA THR A 75 15.26 2.10 17.04
C THR A 75 13.97 1.33 16.86
N ASP A 76 12.96 2.01 16.35
CA ASP A 76 11.62 1.53 16.02
C ASP A 76 11.57 0.62 14.79
N HIS A 77 12.72 0.38 14.14
CA HIS A 77 12.85 -0.53 13.00
C HIS A 77 13.92 -1.61 13.22
N ALA A 78 15.07 -1.23 13.78
CA ALA A 78 16.28 -2.05 13.72
C ALA A 78 16.70 -2.69 15.05
N LYS A 79 16.12 -2.29 16.19
CA LYS A 79 16.65 -2.60 17.52
C LYS A 79 16.80 -4.10 17.80
N HIS A 80 15.91 -4.93 17.28
CA HIS A 80 15.88 -6.37 17.51
C HIS A 80 16.10 -7.17 16.22
N GLY A 81 16.81 -6.60 15.24
CA GLY A 81 17.03 -7.21 13.92
C GLY A 81 17.65 -8.61 13.96
N ASP A 82 18.50 -8.90 14.93
CA ASP A 82 19.26 -10.15 15.05
C ASP A 82 18.59 -11.22 15.91
N LEU A 83 17.46 -10.89 16.53
CA LEU A 83 16.74 -11.85 17.37
C LEU A 83 15.87 -12.81 16.55
N PHE A 84 15.65 -12.50 15.27
CA PHE A 84 14.66 -13.18 14.43
C PHE A 84 15.26 -13.41 13.03
N GLY A 85 15.38 -14.66 12.59
CA GLY A 85 15.91 -14.98 11.27
C GLY A 85 17.29 -14.39 10.97
N GLU A 86 17.66 -14.36 9.69
CA GLU A 86 18.88 -13.68 9.26
C GLU A 86 18.61 -12.20 8.93
N PRO A 87 19.31 -11.23 9.55
CA PRO A 87 19.06 -9.81 9.33
C PRO A 87 19.72 -9.26 8.06
N TYR A 88 18.95 -8.49 7.29
CA TYR A 88 19.38 -7.75 6.11
C TYR A 88 19.05 -6.27 6.26
N VAL A 89 20.05 -5.41 6.06
CA VAL A 89 19.94 -3.96 6.27
C VAL A 89 20.59 -3.23 5.08
N PRO A 90 20.01 -2.12 4.56
CA PRO A 90 20.54 -1.45 3.39
C PRO A 90 21.74 -0.58 3.75
N GLU A 91 22.69 -0.42 2.82
CA GLU A 91 23.79 0.51 3.00
C GLU A 91 23.36 1.97 2.74
N PRO A 92 23.93 2.97 3.43
CA PRO A 92 24.94 2.87 4.50
C PRO A 92 24.36 2.57 5.90
N ASP A 93 23.06 2.33 6.03
CA ASP A 93 22.38 2.20 7.31
C ASP A 93 22.77 0.92 8.07
N ARG A 94 23.20 -0.13 7.36
CA ARG A 94 23.75 -1.37 7.92
C ARG A 94 24.84 -1.09 8.95
N GLY A 95 25.90 -0.38 8.56
CA GLY A 95 27.00 -0.08 9.48
C GLY A 95 26.56 0.75 10.69
N VAL A 96 25.50 1.57 10.57
CA VAL A 96 24.95 2.32 11.71
C VAL A 96 24.17 1.39 12.64
N ALA A 97 23.33 0.51 12.09
CA ALA A 97 22.56 -0.45 12.85
C ALA A 97 23.47 -1.42 13.61
N GLU A 98 24.47 -2.01 12.94
CA GLU A 98 25.43 -2.94 13.54
C GLU A 98 26.17 -2.31 14.74
N ARG A 99 26.66 -1.07 14.57
CA ARG A 99 27.33 -0.35 15.67
C ARG A 99 26.39 0.01 16.81
N ARG A 100 25.13 0.36 16.50
CA ARG A 100 24.18 0.88 17.48
C ARG A 100 23.51 -0.22 18.29
N TYR A 101 23.24 -1.36 17.67
CA TYR A 101 22.48 -2.47 18.26
C TYR A 101 23.33 -3.72 18.49
N SER A 102 24.63 -3.67 18.13
CA SER A 102 25.61 -4.72 18.43
C SER A 102 25.33 -6.08 17.77
N TYR A 103 24.76 -6.07 16.56
CA TYR A 103 24.62 -7.27 15.73
C TYR A 103 25.33 -7.13 14.39
N THR A 104 25.46 -8.24 13.65
CA THR A 104 25.96 -8.25 12.27
C THR A 104 24.78 -8.49 11.33
N ALA A 105 24.72 -7.75 10.23
CA ALA A 105 23.69 -7.93 9.21
C ALA A 105 24.32 -8.13 7.83
N ARG A 106 23.55 -8.77 6.95
CA ARG A 106 23.88 -8.86 5.54
C ARG A 106 23.42 -7.61 4.78
N PRO A 107 24.04 -7.29 3.64
CA PRO A 107 23.55 -6.25 2.73
C PRO A 107 22.15 -6.58 2.22
N ALA A 108 21.23 -5.61 2.20
CA ALA A 108 19.85 -5.84 1.76
C ALA A 108 19.71 -6.30 0.31
N GLU A 109 20.69 -6.02 -0.55
CA GLU A 109 20.75 -6.54 -1.92
C GLU A 109 20.94 -8.07 -2.01
N ASP A 110 21.44 -8.69 -0.95
CA ASP A 110 21.63 -10.15 -0.87
C ASP A 110 20.41 -10.87 -0.28
N ALA A 111 19.38 -10.12 0.13
CA ALA A 111 18.20 -10.69 0.75
C ALA A 111 17.43 -11.57 -0.24
N PRO A 112 17.09 -12.83 0.12
CA PRO A 112 16.28 -13.67 -0.73
C PRO A 112 14.86 -13.07 -0.85
N LEU A 113 14.18 -13.35 -1.96
CA LEU A 113 12.80 -12.92 -2.28
C LEU A 113 12.61 -11.42 -2.56
N VAL A 114 13.59 -10.57 -2.26
CA VAL A 114 13.57 -9.16 -2.66
C VAL A 114 13.79 -9.06 -4.16
N VAL A 115 12.75 -8.65 -4.89
CA VAL A 115 12.81 -8.48 -6.35
C VAL A 115 13.13 -7.04 -6.75
N GLU A 116 12.80 -6.06 -5.91
CA GLU A 116 13.14 -4.65 -6.13
C GLU A 116 13.41 -3.94 -4.80
N THR A 117 14.43 -3.08 -4.79
CA THR A 117 14.76 -2.21 -3.65
C THR A 117 14.68 -0.75 -4.09
N VAL A 118 13.99 0.08 -3.31
CA VAL A 118 13.70 1.47 -3.67
C VAL A 118 14.09 2.39 -2.54
N ARG A 119 15.00 3.33 -2.78
CA ARG A 119 15.36 4.33 -1.76
C ARG A 119 14.14 5.16 -1.37
N THR A 120 13.95 5.34 -0.06
CA THR A 120 12.81 6.13 0.47
C THR A 120 13.20 7.56 0.79
N GLY A 121 14.48 7.82 1.02
CA GLY A 121 15.02 9.15 1.33
C GLY A 121 14.69 9.65 2.73
N HIS A 122 14.23 8.76 3.63
CA HIS A 122 14.03 9.07 5.04
C HIS A 122 15.38 9.22 5.78
N THR A 123 16.30 8.29 5.54
CA THR A 123 17.72 8.38 5.92
C THR A 123 18.59 8.28 4.66
N ALA A 124 19.92 8.27 4.83
CA ALA A 124 20.85 8.09 3.71
C ALA A 124 20.73 6.70 3.06
N GLY A 125 20.45 5.66 3.85
CA GLY A 125 20.31 4.27 3.38
C GLY A 125 18.89 3.73 3.32
N SER A 126 17.90 4.47 3.84
CA SER A 126 16.54 3.93 3.99
C SER A 126 15.94 3.42 2.68
N SER A 127 15.42 2.19 2.73
CA SER A 127 14.94 1.48 1.56
C SER A 127 13.59 0.82 1.81
N ALA A 128 12.74 0.87 0.78
CA ALA A 128 11.53 0.08 0.65
C ALA A 128 11.87 -1.19 -0.13
N TYR A 129 11.16 -2.27 0.19
CA TYR A 129 11.34 -3.58 -0.42
C TYR A 129 10.10 -3.99 -1.16
N VAL A 130 10.28 -4.57 -2.35
CA VAL A 130 9.25 -5.36 -3.02
C VAL A 130 9.64 -6.81 -2.95
N LEU A 131 8.81 -7.61 -2.31
CA LEU A 131 8.92 -9.06 -2.27
C LEU A 131 8.03 -9.70 -3.33
N GLU A 132 8.44 -10.85 -3.84
CA GLU A 132 7.56 -11.75 -4.59
C GLU A 132 7.53 -13.13 -3.93
N ILE A 133 6.38 -13.47 -3.36
CA ILE A 133 6.15 -14.73 -2.66
C ILE A 133 4.91 -15.39 -3.28
N GLU A 134 5.11 -16.56 -3.88
CA GLU A 134 4.04 -17.33 -4.56
C GLU A 134 3.21 -16.49 -5.56
N GLY A 135 3.87 -15.58 -6.27
CA GLY A 135 3.24 -14.67 -7.24
C GLY A 135 2.53 -13.45 -6.63
N VAL A 136 2.45 -13.35 -5.30
CA VAL A 136 2.02 -12.14 -4.60
C VAL A 136 3.19 -11.17 -4.52
N ARG A 137 2.95 -9.90 -4.89
CA ARG A 137 3.97 -8.85 -4.87
C ARG A 137 3.63 -7.89 -3.74
N VAL A 138 4.48 -7.84 -2.72
CA VAL A 138 4.23 -7.05 -1.51
C VAL A 138 5.28 -5.96 -1.43
N ALA A 139 4.85 -4.70 -1.41
CA ALA A 139 5.73 -3.57 -1.15
C ALA A 139 5.62 -3.16 0.33
N PHE A 140 6.75 -3.13 1.04
CA PHE A 140 6.86 -2.60 2.38
C PHE A 140 7.80 -1.40 2.38
N THR A 141 7.32 -0.24 2.85
CA THR A 141 8.07 1.01 2.67
C THR A 141 8.97 1.40 3.82
N GLY A 142 8.72 0.91 5.04
CA GLY A 142 9.22 1.57 6.25
C GLY A 142 8.87 3.06 6.22
N ASP A 143 9.78 3.90 6.73
CA ASP A 143 9.65 5.35 6.70
C ASP A 143 10.07 5.94 5.35
N VAL A 144 9.31 6.95 4.88
CA VAL A 144 9.56 7.57 3.58
C VAL A 144 9.66 9.09 3.66
N ASN A 145 10.55 9.65 2.85
CA ASN A 145 10.40 11.02 2.40
C ASN A 145 9.50 11.01 1.16
N PRO A 146 8.26 11.54 1.22
CA PRO A 146 7.30 11.35 0.13
C PRO A 146 7.77 11.92 -1.21
N ARG A 147 8.55 13.00 -1.20
CA ARG A 147 9.06 13.63 -2.43
C ARG A 147 10.08 12.75 -3.14
N VAL A 148 10.94 12.09 -2.39
CA VAL A 148 11.99 11.21 -2.93
C VAL A 148 11.36 9.89 -3.35
N PHE A 149 10.64 9.24 -2.43
CA PHE A 149 10.06 7.92 -2.66
C PHE A 149 9.10 7.92 -3.87
N LEU A 150 8.12 8.82 -3.92
CA LEU A 150 7.12 8.83 -5.01
C LEU A 150 7.73 9.11 -6.39
N LYS A 151 8.88 9.79 -6.46
CA LYS A 151 9.61 9.97 -7.72
C LYS A 151 10.24 8.66 -8.17
N LEU A 152 10.84 7.90 -7.26
CA LEU A 152 11.55 6.66 -7.56
C LEU A 152 10.58 5.48 -7.76
N ALA A 153 9.49 5.44 -7.00
CA ALA A 153 8.44 4.43 -7.08
C ALA A 153 7.79 4.34 -8.47
N ARG A 154 7.90 5.37 -9.31
CA ARG A 154 7.39 5.34 -10.70
C ARG A 154 8.08 4.32 -11.60
N ASN A 155 9.26 3.87 -11.23
CA ASN A 155 9.99 2.85 -11.96
C ASN A 155 9.75 1.43 -11.42
N VAL A 156 8.93 1.31 -10.38
CA VAL A 156 8.62 0.04 -9.72
C VAL A 156 7.45 -0.60 -10.44
N SER A 157 7.54 -1.91 -10.66
CA SER A 157 6.42 -2.65 -11.26
C SER A 157 5.20 -2.65 -10.31
N PRO A 158 3.97 -2.75 -10.82
CA PRO A 158 2.78 -2.83 -9.97
C PRO A 158 2.90 -3.91 -8.89
N VAL A 159 2.30 -3.62 -7.72
CA VAL A 159 2.30 -4.52 -6.56
C VAL A 159 0.88 -5.00 -6.29
N HIS A 160 0.75 -6.13 -5.59
CA HIS A 160 -0.54 -6.64 -5.16
C HIS A 160 -0.95 -6.02 -3.82
N VAL A 161 0.01 -5.92 -2.90
CA VAL A 161 -0.16 -5.36 -1.56
C VAL A 161 0.82 -4.21 -1.35
N LEU A 162 0.33 -3.09 -0.84
CA LEU A 162 1.14 -1.96 -0.40
C LEU A 162 1.00 -1.79 1.11
N ILE A 163 2.10 -1.96 1.83
CA ILE A 163 2.23 -1.71 3.26
C ILE A 163 3.10 -0.46 3.41
N MET A 164 2.49 0.66 3.77
CA MET A 164 3.14 1.98 3.68
C MET A 164 2.90 2.81 4.92
N GLU A 165 3.92 3.54 5.37
CA GLU A 165 3.74 4.46 6.49
C GLU A 165 2.66 5.53 6.20
N CYS A 166 1.91 5.89 7.24
CA CYS A 166 0.92 6.96 7.21
C CYS A 166 0.94 7.75 8.53
N SER A 167 2.14 8.20 8.88
CA SER A 167 2.51 8.68 10.21
C SER A 167 1.84 9.98 10.62
N GLY A 168 1.52 10.83 9.65
CA GLY A 168 0.77 12.07 9.92
C GLY A 168 1.63 13.24 10.45
N VAL A 169 2.95 13.05 10.54
CA VAL A 169 3.90 14.00 11.17
C VAL A 169 4.89 14.59 10.16
N PRO A 170 5.45 15.78 10.40
CA PRO A 170 6.41 16.40 9.49
C PRO A 170 7.63 15.49 9.19
N GLY A 171 7.99 15.37 7.91
CA GLY A 171 9.10 14.53 7.46
C GLY A 171 8.73 13.11 7.07
N HIS A 172 7.47 12.71 7.29
CA HIS A 172 6.92 11.39 6.97
C HIS A 172 5.74 11.50 5.99
N ALA A 173 5.25 10.35 5.52
CA ALA A 173 4.04 10.27 4.72
C ALA A 173 2.76 10.71 5.46
N TYR A 174 1.80 11.13 4.65
CA TYR A 174 0.45 11.57 5.03
C TYR A 174 -0.54 10.91 4.07
N PHE A 175 -1.85 10.96 4.35
CA PHE A 175 -2.89 10.28 3.55
C PHE A 175 -2.75 10.52 2.03
N ARG A 176 -2.54 11.77 1.61
CA ARG A 176 -2.35 12.13 0.18
C ARG A 176 -1.13 11.48 -0.49
N HIS A 177 -0.09 11.18 0.30
CA HIS A 177 1.09 10.50 -0.21
C HIS A 177 0.82 9.01 -0.42
N VAL A 178 0.02 8.38 0.46
CA VAL A 178 -0.48 7.02 0.27
C VAL A 178 -1.37 6.96 -0.98
N GLU A 179 -2.26 7.94 -1.17
CA GLU A 179 -3.09 8.04 -2.38
C GLU A 179 -2.24 8.10 -3.66
N THR A 180 -1.23 8.97 -3.68
CA THR A 180 -0.30 9.08 -4.82
C THR A 180 0.51 7.80 -5.03
N ALA A 181 0.93 7.13 -3.95
CA ALA A 181 1.62 5.85 -4.05
C ALA A 181 0.72 4.78 -4.68
N CYS A 182 -0.59 4.81 -4.39
CA CYS A 182 -1.55 3.88 -4.97
C CYS A 182 -1.76 4.12 -6.47
N GLU A 183 -1.74 5.37 -6.93
CA GLU A 183 -1.78 5.68 -8.37
C GLU A 183 -0.55 5.12 -9.12
N VAL A 184 0.62 5.18 -8.48
CA VAL A 184 1.90 4.77 -9.07
C VAL A 184 2.07 3.25 -9.05
N LEU A 185 1.96 2.66 -7.85
CA LEU A 185 2.23 1.25 -7.58
C LEU A 185 1.02 0.36 -7.88
N ARG A 186 -0.17 0.95 -8.05
CA ARG A 186 -1.42 0.28 -8.40
C ARG A 186 -1.72 -0.97 -7.54
N PRO A 187 -1.63 -0.87 -6.20
CA PRO A 187 -1.95 -1.97 -5.31
C PRO A 187 -3.43 -2.36 -5.38
N ARG A 188 -3.75 -3.61 -5.06
CA ARG A 188 -5.13 -4.08 -4.85
C ARG A 188 -5.52 -4.02 -3.38
N LEU A 189 -4.53 -4.10 -2.48
CA LEU A 189 -4.68 -3.97 -1.04
C LEU A 189 -3.68 -2.95 -0.50
N VAL A 190 -4.15 -2.05 0.36
CA VAL A 190 -3.34 -1.06 1.07
C VAL A 190 -3.51 -1.24 2.56
N ILE A 191 -2.38 -1.33 3.24
CA ILE A 191 -2.28 -1.43 4.70
C ILE A 191 -1.44 -0.24 5.16
N PRO A 192 -2.06 0.86 5.61
CA PRO A 192 -1.33 1.94 6.24
C PRO A 192 -0.70 1.45 7.55
N VAL A 193 0.56 1.78 7.80
CA VAL A 193 1.27 1.41 9.03
C VAL A 193 1.99 2.62 9.63
N HIS A 194 2.72 2.42 10.72
CA HIS A 194 3.54 3.43 11.36
C HIS A 194 2.75 4.70 11.74
N MET A 195 1.54 4.53 12.29
CA MET A 195 0.62 5.66 12.52
C MET A 195 1.00 6.43 13.80
N ILE A 196 2.11 7.20 13.75
CA ILE A 196 2.66 7.95 14.89
C ILE A 196 1.62 8.90 15.51
N SER A 197 0.83 9.59 14.69
CA SER A 197 -0.26 10.48 15.15
C SER A 197 -1.63 9.77 15.23
N TYR A 198 -1.63 8.44 15.35
CA TYR A 198 -2.76 7.51 15.33
C TYR A 198 -4.15 8.15 15.14
N ARG A 199 -4.65 8.12 13.90
CA ARG A 199 -6.02 8.51 13.52
C ARG A 199 -6.61 7.42 12.63
N PRO A 200 -7.09 6.31 13.21
CA PRO A 200 -7.62 5.19 12.42
C PRO A 200 -8.81 5.63 11.56
N GLU A 201 -9.54 6.68 11.95
CA GLU A 201 -10.62 7.26 11.15
C GLU A 201 -10.11 7.82 9.82
N ALA A 202 -8.90 8.37 9.79
CA ALA A 202 -8.36 8.98 8.58
C ALA A 202 -7.92 7.93 7.54
N VAL A 203 -7.64 6.69 7.97
CA VAL A 203 -7.49 5.55 7.04
C VAL A 203 -8.81 5.29 6.29
N ALA A 204 -9.95 5.47 6.97
CA ALA A 204 -11.26 5.33 6.35
C ALA A 204 -11.52 6.40 5.26
N ASP A 205 -10.77 7.50 5.25
CA ASP A 205 -10.94 8.60 4.29
C ASP A 205 -10.01 8.54 3.06
N LEU A 206 -9.02 7.64 3.02
CA LEU A 206 -8.10 7.46 1.86
C LEU A 206 -8.83 7.35 0.50
N ASP A 207 -8.51 8.24 -0.43
CA ASP A 207 -9.03 8.26 -1.78
C ASP A 207 -8.21 7.33 -2.70
N VAL A 208 -8.38 6.00 -2.58
CA VAL A 208 -7.65 5.01 -3.40
C VAL A 208 -8.52 3.99 -4.13
N ASP A 209 -8.03 3.51 -5.27
CA ASP A 209 -8.63 2.41 -6.06
C ASP A 209 -8.12 1.03 -5.59
N ALA A 210 -8.08 0.84 -4.27
CA ALA A 210 -7.61 -0.36 -3.61
C ALA A 210 -8.48 -0.67 -2.39
N ALA A 211 -8.48 -1.94 -1.95
CA ALA A 211 -9.03 -2.29 -0.66
C ALA A 211 -8.13 -1.69 0.42
N VAL A 212 -8.71 -1.04 1.42
CA VAL A 212 -7.98 -0.45 2.53
C VAL A 212 -8.32 -1.22 3.79
N VAL A 213 -7.29 -1.65 4.51
CA VAL A 213 -7.42 -2.29 5.82
C VAL A 213 -6.91 -1.33 6.88
N VAL A 214 -7.73 -1.11 7.90
CA VAL A 214 -7.31 -0.38 9.10
C VAL A 214 -6.40 -1.32 9.88
N PRO A 215 -5.14 -0.95 10.14
CA PRO A 215 -4.24 -1.82 10.86
C PRO A 215 -4.71 -1.98 12.32
N ASP A 216 -4.59 -3.19 12.85
CA ASP A 216 -4.86 -3.52 14.25
C ASP A 216 -3.79 -4.50 14.75
N PHE A 217 -3.62 -4.58 16.07
CA PHE A 217 -2.65 -5.49 16.67
C PHE A 217 -3.08 -6.95 16.51
N GLY A 218 -2.15 -7.82 16.10
CA GLY A 218 -2.41 -9.25 15.88
C GLY A 218 -3.31 -9.53 14.67
N LEU A 219 -3.44 -8.57 13.75
CA LEU A 219 -4.25 -8.71 12.55
C LEU A 219 -3.58 -9.67 11.55
N GLU A 220 -4.22 -10.81 11.29
CA GLU A 220 -3.84 -11.73 10.22
C GLU A 220 -4.74 -11.55 8.99
N ILE A 221 -4.13 -11.46 7.81
CA ILE A 221 -4.87 -11.27 6.55
C ILE A 221 -4.41 -12.30 5.53
N ASP A 222 -5.37 -13.05 4.99
CA ASP A 222 -5.17 -13.76 3.74
C ASP A 222 -5.18 -12.78 2.57
N VAL A 223 -4.06 -12.68 1.85
CA VAL A 223 -3.87 -11.82 0.67
C VAL A 223 -3.76 -12.61 -0.63
N SER A 224 -3.92 -13.94 -0.63
CA SER A 224 -3.88 -14.77 -1.84
C SER A 224 -4.89 -14.29 -2.89
N TRP A 225 -6.06 -13.84 -2.44
CA TRP A 225 -7.11 -13.27 -3.30
C TRP A 225 -6.62 -12.07 -4.11
N THR A 226 -5.58 -11.36 -3.66
CA THR A 226 -5.06 -10.21 -4.37
C THR A 226 -4.44 -10.59 -5.70
N VAL A 227 -4.03 -11.83 -5.94
CA VAL A 227 -3.51 -12.27 -7.25
C VAL A 227 -4.65 -12.43 -8.27
N GLU A 228 -5.79 -12.93 -7.81
CA GLU A 228 -6.94 -13.27 -8.66
C GLU A 228 -7.97 -12.14 -8.77
N ALA A 229 -8.01 -11.23 -7.80
CA ALA A 229 -9.06 -10.23 -7.70
C ALA A 229 -8.99 -9.20 -8.82
N ARG A 230 -10.03 -9.24 -9.66
CA ARG A 230 -10.31 -8.23 -10.67
C ARG A 230 -10.83 -6.91 -10.08
N VAL A 231 -11.49 -6.99 -8.92
CA VAL A 231 -12.01 -5.85 -8.17
C VAL A 231 -11.52 -5.96 -6.73
N PRO A 232 -10.84 -4.94 -6.19
CA PRO A 232 -10.37 -4.92 -4.81
C PRO A 232 -11.55 -4.64 -3.86
N CYS A 233 -12.38 -5.65 -3.62
CA CYS A 233 -13.47 -5.59 -2.65
C CYS A 233 -13.26 -6.66 -1.56
N LEU A 234 -13.02 -6.20 -0.33
CA LEU A 234 -12.86 -7.06 0.85
C LEU A 234 -14.19 -7.47 1.50
N ARG A 235 -15.34 -7.10 0.93
CA ARG A 235 -16.65 -7.38 1.54
C ARG A 235 -16.98 -8.87 1.63
N ARG A 236 -16.52 -9.68 0.67
CA ARG A 236 -16.62 -11.15 0.74
C ARG A 236 -15.80 -11.74 1.90
N TYR A 237 -14.82 -10.98 2.41
CA TYR A 237 -13.93 -11.37 3.50
C TYR A 237 -14.28 -10.66 4.83
N HIS A 238 -15.32 -9.81 4.89
CA HIS A 238 -15.73 -9.06 6.09
C HIS A 238 -14.65 -8.13 6.71
N LEU A 239 -13.58 -7.79 5.99
CA LEU A 239 -12.44 -7.03 6.53
C LEU A 239 -12.49 -5.51 6.26
N CYS A 240 -13.54 -5.00 5.60
CA CYS A 240 -13.59 -3.60 5.14
C CYS A 240 -14.61 -2.76 5.92
N GLN A 241 -14.14 -1.97 6.89
CA GLN A 241 -15.00 -1.06 7.67
C GLN A 241 -15.66 0.05 6.83
N ARG A 242 -15.16 0.33 5.61
CA ARG A 242 -15.84 1.23 4.65
C ARG A 242 -17.17 0.68 4.15
N CYS A 243 -17.31 -0.65 4.07
CA CYS A 243 -18.56 -1.28 3.67
C CYS A 243 -19.63 -1.16 4.77
N GLU A 244 -19.23 -1.17 6.04
CA GLU A 244 -20.14 -1.05 7.19
C GLU A 244 -20.60 0.38 7.44
N ARG A 245 -19.78 1.38 7.09
CA ARG A 245 -20.05 2.81 7.32
C ARG A 245 -20.53 3.57 6.07
N GLY A 246 -20.74 2.89 4.94
CA GLY A 246 -21.21 3.48 3.68
C GLY A 246 -20.20 4.35 2.93
N ARG A 247 -19.12 4.80 3.56
CA ARG A 247 -18.17 5.76 2.97
C ARG A 247 -17.09 5.09 2.10
N GLY A 248 -17.05 5.45 0.82
CA GLY A 248 -15.85 5.27 -0.01
C GLY A 248 -15.44 3.82 -0.31
N CYS A 249 -16.41 2.89 -0.36
CA CYS A 249 -16.15 1.52 -0.81
C CYS A 249 -15.53 1.56 -2.22
N PRO A 250 -14.42 0.84 -2.49
CA PRO A 250 -13.82 0.79 -3.83
C PRO A 250 -14.85 0.38 -4.88
N VAL A 251 -15.81 -0.47 -4.50
CA VAL A 251 -16.95 -0.89 -5.34
C VAL A 251 -17.74 0.30 -5.91
N PHE A 252 -17.93 1.39 -5.15
CA PHE A 252 -18.59 2.60 -5.65
C PHE A 252 -17.74 3.39 -6.63
N ARG A 253 -16.41 3.24 -6.60
CA ARG A 253 -15.52 3.81 -7.63
C ARG A 253 -15.48 2.95 -8.88
N PHE A 254 -15.48 1.62 -8.73
CA PHE A 254 -15.63 0.71 -9.87
C PHE A 254 -17.05 0.73 -10.46
N ALA A 255 -18.03 1.34 -9.80
CA ALA A 255 -19.29 1.70 -10.46
C ALA A 255 -19.06 2.58 -11.70
N ARG A 256 -17.97 3.36 -11.73
CA ARG A 256 -17.54 4.11 -12.91
C ARG A 256 -17.13 3.21 -14.08
N ASP A 257 -16.85 1.94 -13.84
CA ASP A 257 -16.55 0.94 -14.86
C ASP A 257 -17.77 0.07 -15.19
N TYR A 258 -18.75 -0.01 -14.30
CA TYR A 258 -20.04 -0.60 -14.62
C TYR A 258 -20.76 0.22 -15.70
N ARG A 259 -21.04 -0.42 -16.83
CA ARG A 259 -21.73 0.18 -17.98
C ARG A 259 -23.18 -0.30 -17.98
N CYS A 260 -24.12 0.61 -18.16
CA CYS A 260 -25.53 0.29 -18.27
C CYS A 260 -25.75 -0.73 -19.40
N PRO A 261 -26.31 -1.92 -19.13
CA PRO A 261 -26.47 -2.96 -20.15
C PRO A 261 -27.39 -2.54 -21.31
N GLY A 262 -28.25 -1.53 -21.12
CA GLY A 262 -29.11 -1.02 -22.19
C GLY A 262 -28.44 -0.04 -23.16
N CYS A 263 -27.42 0.72 -22.73
CA CYS A 263 -26.88 1.82 -23.57
C CYS A 263 -25.37 2.06 -23.42
N GLY A 264 -24.67 1.22 -22.66
CA GLY A 264 -23.23 1.30 -22.44
C GLY A 264 -22.77 2.52 -21.66
N ASN A 265 -23.65 3.35 -21.08
CA ASN A 265 -23.22 4.53 -20.32
C ASN A 265 -22.83 4.19 -18.89
N PRO A 266 -21.84 4.88 -18.29
CA PRO A 266 -21.54 4.74 -16.87
C PRO A 266 -22.81 4.96 -16.04
N VAL A 267 -22.98 4.13 -15.03
CA VAL A 267 -24.09 4.28 -14.07
C VAL A 267 -23.65 5.12 -12.88
N VAL A 268 -24.62 5.64 -12.15
CA VAL A 268 -24.43 6.32 -10.88
C VAL A 268 -25.07 5.47 -9.79
N PRO A 269 -24.33 5.08 -8.74
CA PRO A 269 -24.92 4.42 -7.58
C PRO A 269 -25.84 5.39 -6.82
N LEU A 270 -27.01 4.92 -6.40
CA LEU A 270 -28.01 5.67 -5.65
C LEU A 270 -28.14 5.08 -4.25
N GLY A 271 -27.60 5.79 -3.25
CA GLY A 271 -27.74 5.46 -1.84
C GLY A 271 -26.79 4.37 -1.33
N GLU A 272 -26.70 4.31 -0.01
CA GLU A 272 -25.84 3.39 0.75
C GLU A 272 -26.74 2.47 1.57
N ASP A 273 -27.24 1.39 0.97
CA ASP A 273 -27.80 0.27 1.74
C ASP A 273 -26.67 -0.73 2.02
N PRO A 274 -26.54 -1.28 3.24
CA PRO A 274 -25.49 -2.22 3.59
C PRO A 274 -25.70 -3.62 3.02
N SER A 275 -26.79 -3.93 2.29
CA SER A 275 -27.10 -5.24 1.71
C SER A 275 -27.23 -5.21 0.18
N GLU A 276 -27.71 -4.09 -0.38
CA GLU A 276 -27.99 -3.94 -1.80
C GLU A 276 -27.47 -2.60 -2.35
N ILE A 277 -27.22 -2.54 -3.65
CA ILE A 277 -26.86 -1.31 -4.35
C ILE A 277 -27.89 -1.03 -5.43
N THR A 278 -28.40 0.20 -5.44
CA THR A 278 -29.16 0.72 -6.58
C THR A 278 -28.21 1.44 -7.52
N VAL A 279 -28.28 1.17 -8.82
CA VAL A 279 -27.58 1.95 -9.84
C VAL A 279 -28.57 2.57 -10.83
N LEU A 280 -28.30 3.80 -11.25
CA LEU A 280 -29.08 4.54 -12.23
C LEU A 280 -28.21 4.89 -13.43
N CYS A 281 -28.68 4.56 -14.63
CA CYS A 281 -28.09 5.09 -15.84
C CYS A 281 -28.63 6.51 -16.09
N PRO A 282 -27.79 7.56 -16.07
CA PRO A 282 -28.25 8.93 -16.31
C PRO A 282 -28.72 9.15 -17.75
N ARG A 283 -28.28 8.30 -18.69
CA ARG A 283 -28.64 8.44 -20.12
C ARG A 283 -30.02 7.87 -20.45
N CYS A 284 -30.31 6.65 -20.02
CA CYS A 284 -31.57 5.98 -20.38
C CYS A 284 -32.54 5.83 -19.21
N GLY A 285 -32.20 6.34 -18.03
CA GLY A 285 -33.04 6.27 -16.84
C GLY A 285 -33.19 4.86 -16.25
N ARG A 286 -32.51 3.85 -16.81
CA ARG A 286 -32.57 2.49 -16.31
C ARG A 286 -32.05 2.45 -14.89
N ARG A 287 -32.89 1.96 -13.98
CA ARG A 287 -32.56 1.71 -12.58
C ARG A 287 -32.47 0.22 -12.36
N GLU A 288 -31.46 -0.22 -11.63
CA GLU A 288 -31.27 -1.61 -11.28
C GLU A 288 -30.91 -1.71 -9.80
N VAL A 289 -31.53 -2.65 -9.10
CA VAL A 289 -31.21 -2.98 -7.71
C VAL A 289 -30.61 -4.37 -7.72
N MET A 290 -29.47 -4.55 -7.06
CA MET A 290 -28.80 -5.84 -6.98
C MET A 290 -28.02 -5.96 -5.68
N SER A 291 -27.70 -7.20 -5.30
CA SER A 291 -26.79 -7.42 -4.18
C SER A 291 -25.39 -6.86 -4.52
N TYR A 292 -24.63 -6.43 -3.50
CA TYR A 292 -23.24 -6.02 -3.73
C TYR A 292 -22.38 -7.11 -4.36
N ARG A 293 -22.63 -8.37 -3.98
CA ARG A 293 -21.92 -9.52 -4.55
C ARG A 293 -22.13 -9.57 -6.06
N GLU A 294 -23.38 -9.45 -6.50
CA GLU A 294 -23.72 -9.44 -7.92
C GLU A 294 -23.09 -8.25 -8.65
N PHE A 295 -23.14 -7.06 -8.05
CA PHE A 295 -22.54 -5.86 -8.64
C PHE A 295 -21.02 -5.99 -8.84
N VAL A 296 -20.31 -6.50 -7.84
CA VAL A 296 -18.86 -6.75 -7.91
C VAL A 296 -18.52 -7.78 -8.99
N LEU A 297 -19.29 -8.88 -9.08
CA LEU A 297 -19.10 -9.89 -10.11
C LEU A 297 -19.28 -9.31 -11.52
N ARG A 298 -20.31 -8.48 -11.73
CA ARG A 298 -20.55 -7.87 -13.05
C ARG A 298 -19.47 -6.87 -13.46
N ILE A 299 -18.89 -6.12 -12.52
CA ILE A 299 -17.73 -5.26 -12.79
C ILE A 299 -16.52 -6.13 -13.18
N ALA A 300 -16.27 -7.22 -12.45
CA ALA A 300 -15.19 -8.15 -12.72
C ALA A 300 -15.31 -8.83 -14.10
N ASP A 301 -16.54 -9.09 -14.55
CA ASP A 301 -16.81 -9.68 -15.87
C ASP A 301 -16.70 -8.64 -17.01
N ALA A 302 -17.13 -7.40 -16.77
CA ALA A 302 -17.07 -6.32 -17.77
C ALA A 302 -15.65 -5.88 -18.14
N GLY A 303 -14.65 -6.19 -17.31
CA GLY A 303 -13.23 -5.84 -17.53
C GLY A 303 -12.50 -6.67 -18.61
N GLU A 304 -13.05 -7.81 -19.05
CA GLU A 304 -12.37 -8.71 -20.00
C GLU A 304 -12.15 -8.17 -21.44
N PRO A 305 -13.00 -7.32 -22.04
CA PRO A 305 -12.78 -6.86 -23.42
C PRO A 305 -11.98 -5.55 -23.56
N ALA A 306 -11.90 -4.71 -22.52
CA ALA A 306 -11.39 -3.33 -22.66
C ALA A 306 -9.86 -3.20 -22.54
N ILE A 307 -9.19 -4.13 -21.85
CA ILE A 307 -7.74 -4.06 -21.64
C ILE A 307 -6.97 -4.52 -22.89
N ARG A 308 -7.55 -5.41 -23.72
CA ARG A 308 -6.93 -5.85 -24.99
C ARG A 308 -7.03 -4.82 -26.12
N SER A 309 -8.06 -3.95 -26.13
CA SER A 309 -8.26 -2.96 -27.19
C SER A 309 -7.45 -1.67 -26.99
N ALA A 310 -7.04 -1.35 -25.76
CA ALA A 310 -6.15 -0.22 -25.48
C ALA A 310 -4.68 -0.48 -25.90
N ALA A 311 -4.28 -1.76 -26.01
CA ALA A 311 -2.93 -2.14 -26.41
C ALA A 311 -2.71 -2.22 -27.94
N SER A 312 -3.77 -2.33 -28.75
CA SER A 312 -3.66 -2.50 -30.21
C SER A 312 -4.06 -1.27 -31.04
N GLY A 313 -4.46 -0.15 -30.41
CA GLY A 313 -5.11 0.98 -31.08
C GLY A 313 -4.28 2.24 -31.33
N ARG A 314 -2.95 2.20 -31.20
CA ARG A 314 -2.09 3.38 -31.46
C ARG A 314 -1.03 3.15 -32.53
N THR A 315 -1.44 2.78 -33.75
CA THR A 315 -0.67 3.11 -34.95
C THR A 315 -0.92 4.58 -35.27
N ARG A 316 -0.03 5.43 -34.75
CA ARG A 316 -0.02 6.88 -34.99
C ARG A 316 0.34 7.12 -36.45
N ALA A 317 -0.61 7.62 -37.24
CA ALA A 317 -0.34 8.14 -38.58
C ALA A 317 0.72 9.25 -38.49
N ARG A 318 1.83 9.09 -39.22
CA ARG A 318 2.87 10.12 -39.39
C ARG A 318 2.24 11.33 -40.07
N ARG A 319 2.14 12.45 -39.35
CA ARG A 319 2.02 13.79 -39.96
C ARG A 319 3.43 14.24 -40.35
N THR A 320 3.64 14.50 -41.63
CA THR A 320 4.77 15.24 -42.17
C THR A 320 4.80 16.66 -41.60
N PRO A 321 5.97 17.22 -41.24
CA PRO A 321 6.07 18.60 -40.78
C PRO A 321 6.01 19.58 -41.95
N ASP A 322 5.14 20.58 -41.82
CA ASP A 322 5.05 21.72 -42.73
C ASP A 322 6.26 22.66 -42.61
N ALA A 323 6.57 23.31 -43.73
CA ALA A 323 7.74 24.15 -43.97
C ALA A 323 7.82 25.42 -43.08
N PRO A 324 9.03 25.95 -42.82
CA PRO A 324 9.23 27.12 -41.97
C PRO A 324 8.79 28.42 -42.65
N THR A 325 8.08 29.25 -41.88
CA THR A 325 7.62 30.59 -42.24
C THR A 325 8.79 31.60 -42.21
N PRO A 326 8.91 32.55 -43.16
CA PRO A 326 10.02 33.48 -43.21
C PRO A 326 9.89 34.60 -42.16
N ARG A 327 11.01 34.95 -41.52
CA ARG A 327 11.13 36.04 -40.55
C ARG A 327 11.23 37.40 -41.26
N THR A 328 10.41 38.35 -40.85
CA THR A 328 10.49 39.77 -41.25
C THR A 328 11.65 40.46 -40.51
N PRO A 329 12.48 41.29 -41.18
CA PRO A 329 13.55 42.04 -40.51
C PRO A 329 13.01 43.27 -39.76
N PRO A 330 13.72 43.75 -38.71
CA PRO A 330 13.34 44.94 -37.97
C PRO A 330 13.60 46.22 -38.79
N ARG A 331 12.70 47.19 -38.65
CA ARG A 331 12.87 48.56 -39.16
C ARG A 331 13.72 49.35 -38.17
N ASP A 332 14.77 49.98 -38.69
CA ASP A 332 15.49 51.06 -38.01
C ASP A 332 14.59 52.29 -37.86
N ALA A 333 14.69 52.96 -36.71
CA ALA A 333 14.33 54.35 -36.57
C ALA A 333 15.31 55.03 -35.60
N SER A 334 16.02 55.98 -36.19
CA SER A 334 16.82 57.08 -35.64
C SER A 334 16.13 57.91 -34.57
#